data_AF-A0A392RLL5-F1
#
_entry.id   AF-A0A392RLL5-F1
#
_cell.length_a   1.000
_cell.length_b   1.000
_cell.length_c   1.000
_cell.angle_alpha   90.00
_cell.angle_beta   90.00
_cell.angle_gamma   90.00
#
_symmetry.space_group_name_H-M   'P 1'
#
loop_
_entity.id
_entity.type
_entity.pdbx_description
1 polymer ?
#
loop_
_entity_poly.entity_id
_entity_poly.type
_entity_poly.pdbx_seq_one_letter_code
_entity_poly.pdbx_strand_id
1 'polypeptide(L)' 'GEEIIRSAVELHEAGIRFKKSKTWSLKDVSFDRGVLRLPTLVVDDTTEYMLLNLIALERLHVGAGN' A
#
# COMPACT_ATOMS: atom_id res chain seq x y z
N GLY A 1 11.97 -5.41 17.16
CA GLY A 1 12.44 -6.40 16.18
C GLY A 1 12.17 -5.82 14.82
N GLU A 2 13.09 -5.99 13.87
CA GLU A 2 12.84 -5.53 12.50
C GLU A 2 11.64 -6.28 11.93
N GLU A 3 10.71 -5.52 11.36
CA GLU A 3 9.55 -6.08 10.68
C GLU A 3 10.01 -6.60 9.31
N ILE A 4 9.91 -7.92 9.10
CA ILE A 4 10.34 -8.54 7.84
C ILE A 4 9.24 -8.33 6.82
N ILE A 5 9.41 -7.35 5.94
CA ILE A 5 8.54 -7.14 4.78
C ILE A 5 8.99 -8.10 3.67
N ARG A 6 8.10 -9.04 3.31
CA ARG A 6 8.34 -9.99 2.20
C ARG A 6 8.22 -9.32 0.85
N SER A 7 9.07 -9.70 -0.09
CA SER A 7 9.00 -9.23 -1.46
C SER A 7 7.71 -9.69 -2.15
N ALA A 8 7.27 -8.95 -3.17
CA ALA A 8 6.10 -9.35 -3.97
C ALA A 8 6.29 -10.73 -4.62
N VAL A 9 7.53 -11.10 -4.95
CA VAL A 9 7.88 -12.41 -5.51
C VAL A 9 7.68 -13.51 -4.48
N GLU A 10 8.22 -13.38 -3.26
CA GLU A 10 8.02 -14.37 -2.19
C GLU A 10 6.54 -14.56 -1.85
N LEU A 11 5.76 -13.46 -1.81
CA LEU A 11 4.31 -13.54 -1.59
C LEU A 11 3.62 -14.30 -2.72
N HIS A 12 4.02 -14.07 -3.97
CA HIS A 12 3.48 -14.78 -5.12
C HIS A 12 3.81 -16.28 -5.07
N GLU A 13 5.05 -16.64 -4.75
CA GLU A 13 5.52 -18.03 -4.60
C GLU A 13 4.81 -18.74 -3.45
N ALA A 14 4.44 -18.00 -2.39
CA ALA A 14 3.61 -18.50 -1.29
C ALA A 14 2.11 -18.68 -1.66
N GLY A 15 1.73 -18.41 -2.91
CA GLY A 15 0.36 -18.60 -3.41
C GLY A 15 -0.55 -17.38 -3.27
N ILE A 16 -0.01 -16.22 -2.88
CA ILE A 16 -0.79 -14.98 -2.83
C ILE A 16 -0.95 -14.41 -4.24
N ARG A 17 -2.19 -14.11 -4.59
CA ARG A 17 -2.54 -13.49 -5.87
C ARG A 17 -2.77 -12.01 -5.68
N PHE A 18 -2.18 -11.21 -6.56
CA PHE A 18 -2.39 -9.77 -6.57
C PHE A 18 -3.55 -9.40 -7.48
N LYS A 19 -4.40 -8.47 -7.05
CA LYS A 19 -5.44 -7.87 -7.89
C LYS A 19 -5.51 -6.37 -7.67
N LYS A 20 -5.89 -5.64 -8.72
CA LYS A 20 -6.24 -4.23 -8.58
C LYS A 20 -7.52 -4.11 -7.75
N SER A 21 -7.55 -3.16 -6.83
CA SER A 21 -8.78 -2.73 -6.19
C SER A 21 -9.64 -1.96 -7.19
N LYS A 22 -10.88 -1.66 -6.80
CA LYS A 22 -11.84 -0.96 -7.68
C LYS A 22 -11.67 0.56 -7.60
N THR A 23 -10.94 1.05 -6.61
CA THR A 23 -10.80 2.48 -6.33
C THR A 23 -9.34 2.91 -6.44
N TRP A 24 -9.14 4.22 -6.44
CA TRP A 24 -7.82 4.85 -6.40
C TRP A 24 -7.44 5.29 -4.98
N SER A 25 -8.29 4.96 -3.99
CA SER A 25 -8.02 5.29 -2.59
C SER A 25 -6.88 4.45 -2.08
N LEU A 26 -5.84 5.09 -1.53
CA LEU A 26 -4.71 4.42 -0.89
C LEU A 26 -5.13 3.58 0.32
N LYS A 27 -6.32 3.83 0.89
CA LYS A 27 -6.92 3.04 1.97
C LYS A 27 -7.61 1.75 1.49
N ASP A 28 -7.86 1.59 0.18
CA ASP A 28 -8.58 0.45 -0.38
C ASP A 28 -7.67 -0.78 -0.56
N VAL A 29 -7.15 -1.26 0.57
CA VAL A 29 -6.29 -2.45 0.69
C VAL A 29 -7.08 -3.55 1.39
N SER A 30 -7.10 -4.75 0.82
CA SER A 30 -7.78 -5.90 1.43
C SER A 30 -7.10 -7.22 1.09
N PHE A 31 -7.19 -8.18 2.01
CA PHE A 31 -6.70 -9.52 1.82
C PHE A 31 -7.81 -10.53 2.16
N ASP A 32 -8.24 -11.30 1.16
CA ASP A 32 -9.27 -12.33 1.31
C ASP A 32 -8.93 -13.55 0.47
N ARG A 33 -9.00 -14.75 1.08
CA ARG A 33 -8.80 -16.05 0.42
C ARG A 33 -7.56 -16.09 -0.50
N GLY A 34 -6.43 -15.64 0.02
CA GLY A 34 -5.15 -15.63 -0.71
C GLY A 34 -5.07 -14.59 -1.84
N VAL A 35 -5.96 -13.59 -1.84
CA VAL A 35 -5.95 -12.50 -2.82
C VAL A 35 -5.68 -11.19 -2.11
N LEU A 36 -4.53 -10.58 -2.37
CA LEU A 36 -4.18 -9.24 -1.95
C LEU A 36 -4.67 -8.23 -3.01
N ARG A 37 -5.60 -7.36 -2.62
CA ARG A 37 -6.14 -6.30 -3.46
C ARG A 37 -5.52 -4.98 -3.05
N LEU A 38 -4.98 -4.25 -4.03
CA LEU A 38 -4.29 -2.99 -3.83
C LEU A 38 -4.78 -1.95 -4.84
N PRO A 39 -4.89 -0.66 -4.45
CA PRO A 39 -5.16 0.41 -5.40
C PRO A 39 -4.02 0.52 -6.40
N THR A 40 -4.33 0.96 -7.62
CA THR A 40 -3.28 1.23 -8.62
C THR A 40 -2.68 2.60 -8.33
N LEU A 41 -1.36 2.67 -8.24
CA LEU A 41 -0.61 3.92 -8.13
C LEU A 41 0.13 4.18 -9.45
N VAL A 42 -0.06 5.37 -10.02
CA VAL A 42 0.76 5.85 -11.13
C VAL A 42 2.03 6.45 -10.54
N VAL A 43 3.19 6.04 -11.05
CA VAL A 43 4.48 6.56 -10.61
C VAL A 43 4.97 7.56 -11.64
N ASP A 44 5.11 8.80 -11.20
CA ASP A 44 5.66 9.93 -11.95
C ASP A 44 6.58 10.76 -11.05
N ASP A 45 7.14 11.85 -11.59
CA ASP A 45 8.04 12.75 -10.88
C ASP A 45 7.40 13.41 -9.64
N THR A 46 6.07 13.31 -9.50
CA THR A 46 5.33 13.88 -8.36
C THR A 46 5.13 12.92 -7.20
N THR A 47 5.28 11.62 -7.47
CA THR A 47 4.87 10.55 -6.56
C THR A 47 5.67 10.53 -5.27
N GLU A 48 6.98 10.79 -5.35
CA GLU A 48 7.88 10.75 -4.19
C GLU A 48 7.48 11.78 -3.13
N TYR A 49 7.45 13.06 -3.50
CA TYR A 49 7.15 14.13 -2.54
C TYR A 49 5.70 14.06 -2.03
N MET A 50 4.76 13.57 -2.84
CA MET A 50 3.39 13.35 -2.42
C MET A 50 3.32 12.34 -1.26
N LEU A 51 3.96 11.16 -1.41
CA LEU A 51 3.94 10.11 -0.38
C LEU A 51 4.68 10.55 0.89
N LEU A 52 5.82 11.25 0.75
CA LEU A 52 6.56 11.78 1.89
C LEU A 52 5.74 12.83 2.68
N ASN A 53 5.03 13.72 1.98
CA ASN A 53 4.14 14.69 2.60
C ASN A 53 2.97 14.02 3.33
N LEU A 54 2.41 12.95 2.77
CA LEU A 54 1.35 12.17 3.44
C LEU A 54 1.86 11.52 4.72
N ILE A 55 3.03 10.89 4.70
CA ILE A 55 3.66 10.31 5.90
C ILE A 55 3.95 11.39 6.95
N ALA A 56 4.46 12.55 6.53
CA ALA A 56 4.69 13.67 7.44
C ALA A 56 3.38 14.19 8.05
N LEU A 57 2.32 14.31 7.26
CA LEU A 57 1.00 14.71 7.72
C LEU A 57 0.46 13.74 8.78
N GLU A 58 0.52 12.43 8.52
CA GLU A 58 0.10 11.39 9.47
C GLU A 58 0.91 11.41 10.77
N ARG A 59 2.23 11.60 10.69
CA ARG A 59 3.11 11.65 11.86
C ARG A 59 2.94 12.91 12.70
N LEU A 60 2.64 14.05 12.08
CA LEU A 60 2.49 15.35 12.76
C LEU A 60 1.07 15.61 13.25
N HIS A 61 0.07 14.96 12.64
CA HIS A 61 -1.34 15.12 13.00
C HIS A 61 -1.95 13.76 13.33
N VAL A 62 -1.75 13.31 14.57
CA VAL A 62 -2.38 12.11 15.13
C VAL A 62 -3.90 12.23 14.96
N GLY A 63 -4.46 11.52 13.98
CA GLY A 63 -5.88 11.53 13.65
C GLY A 63 -6.25 12.02 12.24
N ALA A 64 -5.32 12.54 11.45
CA ALA A 64 -5.58 13.00 10.07
C ALA A 64 -5.89 11.84 9.08
N GLY A 65 -5.63 10.60 9.49
CA GLY A 65 -5.83 9.39 8.68
C GLY A 65 -7.18 8.69 8.85
N ASN A 66 -8.12 9.21 9.65
CA ASN A 66 -9.45 8.60 9.84
C ASN A 66 -10.38 8.86 8.65
#